data_AF-A0A3M1J738-F1
#
_entry.id   AF-A0A3M1J738-F1
#
_cell.length_a   1.000
_cell.length_b   1.000
_cell.length_c   1.000
_cell.angle_alpha   90.00
_cell.angle_beta   90.00
_cell.angle_gamma   90.00
#
_symmetry.space_group_name_H-M   'P 1'
#
loop_
_entity.id
_entity.type
_entity.pdbx_description
1 polymer ?
#
loop_
_entity_poly.entity_id
_entity_poly.type
_entity_poly.pdbx_seq_one_letter_code
_entity_poly.pdbx_strand_id
1 'polypeptide(L)'
;PDPARTSPPAQPFNGQLGDAIRLTGFEVNPPSPDSPDTVELALYWQSTQKIPADYTVFTQLIGPDGQVWAQWDNPPQSGRYPTSAWEAADRVVDRYTLALRPGAPPGEYRLLVGMYDPATGRRLPATLNGAPQPDNALPVATVQVNP
;
A
#
# COMPACT_ATOMS: atom_id res chain seq x y z
N PRO A 1 -0.79 8.10 -29.16
CA PRO A 1 0.12 7.89 -28.01
C PRO A 1 -0.57 6.97 -27.00
N ASP A 2 -0.06 5.75 -26.85
CA ASP A 2 -0.66 4.68 -26.05
C ASP A 2 -0.27 4.82 -24.57
N PRO A 3 -1.21 5.08 -23.64
CA PRO A 3 -0.90 5.30 -22.23
C PRO A 3 -0.64 4.01 -21.42
N ALA A 4 -0.63 2.82 -22.03
CA ALA A 4 -0.63 1.54 -21.30
C ALA A 4 0.75 0.93 -20.97
N ARG A 5 1.86 1.65 -21.15
CA ARG A 5 3.17 1.16 -20.66
C ARG A 5 3.39 1.59 -19.22
N THR A 6 2.69 0.95 -18.30
CA THR A 6 3.11 0.94 -16.89
C THR A 6 4.52 0.35 -16.85
N SER A 7 5.51 1.15 -16.45
CA SER A 7 6.85 0.65 -16.14
C SER A 7 6.75 -0.54 -15.18
N PRO A 8 7.58 -1.58 -15.34
CA PRO A 8 7.63 -2.65 -14.35
C PRO A 8 7.91 -2.06 -12.97
N PRO A 9 7.30 -2.59 -11.89
CA PRO A 9 7.54 -2.07 -10.56
C PRO A 9 9.03 -2.14 -10.23
N ALA A 10 9.59 -1.08 -9.65
CA ALA A 10 10.99 -1.06 -9.28
C ALA A 10 11.36 -2.22 -8.32
N GLN A 11 10.42 -2.62 -7.46
CA GLN A 11 10.58 -3.71 -6.51
C GLN A 11 9.42 -4.72 -6.69
N PRO A 12 9.65 -5.89 -7.32
CA PRO A 12 8.66 -6.93 -7.43
C PRO A 12 8.21 -7.43 -6.05
N PHE A 13 6.92 -7.71 -5.92
CA PHE A 13 6.32 -8.19 -4.68
C PHE A 13 5.26 -9.24 -4.99
N ASN A 14 5.03 -10.18 -4.08
CA ASN A 14 4.06 -11.26 -4.27
C ASN A 14 3.12 -11.35 -3.06
N GLY A 15 2.40 -10.25 -2.85
CA GLY A 15 1.36 -10.14 -1.83
C GLY A 15 -0.01 -10.42 -2.41
N GLN A 16 -0.87 -11.07 -1.65
CA GLN A 16 -2.26 -11.35 -2.01
C GLN A 16 -3.17 -10.82 -0.90
N LEU A 17 -4.24 -10.12 -1.29
CA LEU A 17 -5.30 -9.60 -0.42
C LEU A 17 -6.63 -10.23 -0.84
N GLY A 18 -7.24 -10.98 0.08
CA GLY A 18 -8.39 -11.82 -0.22
C GLY A 18 -8.11 -12.77 -1.40
N ASP A 19 -9.11 -13.05 -2.21
CA ASP A 19 -8.99 -14.02 -3.32
C ASP A 19 -8.69 -13.36 -4.67
N ALA A 20 -8.87 -12.03 -4.78
CA ALA A 20 -8.96 -11.35 -6.07
C ALA A 20 -7.86 -10.31 -6.33
N ILE A 21 -7.09 -9.89 -5.32
CA ILE A 21 -6.21 -8.72 -5.43
C ILE A 21 -4.77 -9.10 -5.10
N ARG A 22 -3.84 -8.80 -6.01
CA ARG A 22 -2.40 -9.00 -5.82
C ARG A 22 -1.66 -7.68 -5.76
N LEU A 23 -0.76 -7.53 -4.79
CA LEU A 23 0.30 -6.53 -4.83
C LEU A 23 1.49 -7.15 -5.56
N THR A 24 1.71 -6.71 -6.79
CA THR A 24 2.75 -7.24 -7.70
C THR A 24 4.07 -6.51 -7.59
N GLY A 25 4.08 -5.35 -6.95
CA GLY A 25 5.28 -4.60 -6.66
C GLY A 25 4.99 -3.24 -6.05
N PHE A 26 6.05 -2.53 -5.70
CA PHE A 26 5.97 -1.19 -5.14
C PHE A 26 7.22 -0.36 -5.47
N GLU A 27 7.10 0.95 -5.25
CA GLU A 27 8.20 1.91 -5.16
C GLU A 27 8.03 2.68 -3.86
N VAL A 28 9.14 2.89 -3.14
CA VAL A 28 9.16 3.71 -1.93
C VAL A 28 10.29 4.72 -2.03
N ASN A 29 9.95 6.00 -1.86
CA ASN A 29 10.93 7.08 -1.69
C ASN A 29 10.91 7.47 -0.21
N PRO A 30 12.00 7.19 0.55
CA PRO A 30 12.09 7.59 1.95
C PRO A 30 12.17 9.12 2.08
N PRO A 31 12.07 9.67 3.30
CA PRO A 31 12.22 11.10 3.50
C PRO A 31 13.58 11.60 3.04
N SER A 32 13.61 12.82 2.51
CA SER A 32 14.79 13.47 1.94
C SER A 32 14.97 14.87 2.52
N PRO A 33 16.12 15.55 2.33
CA PRO A 33 16.30 16.92 2.80
C PRO A 33 15.24 17.91 2.29
N ASP A 34 14.69 17.69 1.09
CA ASP A 34 13.64 18.53 0.50
C ASP A 34 12.24 18.18 1.04
N SER A 35 12.08 17.01 1.66
CA SER A 35 10.80 16.51 2.21
C SER A 35 11.08 15.58 3.39
N PRO A 36 11.52 16.12 4.53
CA PRO A 36 12.07 15.34 5.65
C PRO A 36 11.02 14.53 6.41
N ASP A 37 9.74 14.89 6.27
CA ASP A 37 8.63 14.27 6.98
C ASP A 37 7.72 13.44 6.07
N THR A 38 8.13 13.19 4.82
CA THR A 38 7.26 12.59 3.81
C THR A 38 7.86 11.31 3.24
N VAL A 39 7.05 10.27 3.14
CA VAL A 39 7.36 9.05 2.37
C VAL A 39 6.44 8.99 1.17
N GLU A 40 7.00 8.89 -0.03
CA GLU A 40 6.21 8.63 -1.24
C GLU A 40 6.16 7.13 -1.50
N LEU A 41 4.98 6.64 -1.88
CA LEU A 41 4.73 5.22 -2.12
C LEU A 41 3.93 5.07 -3.41
N ALA A 42 4.38 4.19 -4.30
CA ALA A 42 3.57 3.69 -5.40
C ALA A 42 3.34 2.19 -5.22
N LEU A 43 2.09 1.76 -5.34
CA LEU A 43 1.66 0.38 -5.23
C LEU A 43 1.19 -0.11 -6.60
N TYR A 44 1.61 -1.30 -6.99
CA TYR A 44 1.28 -1.92 -8.27
C TYR A 44 0.37 -3.11 -8.05
N TRP A 45 -0.93 -2.89 -8.24
CA TRP A 45 -1.95 -3.89 -8.05
C TRP A 45 -2.26 -4.66 -9.32
N GLN A 46 -2.66 -5.92 -9.17
CA GLN A 46 -3.26 -6.71 -10.22
C GLN A 46 -4.49 -7.46 -9.70
N SER A 47 -5.60 -7.39 -10.41
CA SER A 47 -6.77 -8.24 -10.14
C SER A 47 -6.62 -9.60 -10.81
N THR A 48 -7.06 -10.67 -10.14
CA THR A 48 -7.15 -12.01 -10.74
C THR A 48 -8.54 -12.29 -11.32
N GLN A 49 -9.55 -11.55 -10.87
CA GLN A 49 -10.95 -11.67 -11.27
C GLN A 49 -11.71 -10.36 -11.00
N LYS A 50 -12.95 -10.26 -11.47
CA LYS A 50 -13.86 -9.14 -11.14
C LYS A 50 -14.03 -9.04 -9.62
N ILE A 51 -13.92 -7.84 -9.09
CA ILE A 51 -14.08 -7.58 -7.64
C ILE A 51 -15.51 -7.04 -7.42
N PRO A 52 -16.31 -7.64 -6.52
CA PRO A 52 -17.72 -7.27 -6.36
C PRO A 52 -17.96 -6.08 -5.41
N ALA A 53 -16.91 -5.54 -4.80
CA ALA A 53 -16.99 -4.53 -3.75
C ALA A 53 -15.91 -3.46 -3.87
N ASP A 54 -16.16 -2.31 -3.25
CA ASP A 54 -15.18 -1.23 -3.10
C ASP A 54 -14.42 -1.37 -1.79
N TYR A 55 -13.11 -1.58 -1.89
CA TYR A 55 -12.21 -1.65 -0.76
C TYR A 55 -11.44 -0.35 -0.58
N THR A 56 -11.12 -0.04 0.67
CA THR A 56 -10.21 1.04 1.03
C THR A 56 -8.83 0.47 1.28
N VAL A 57 -7.81 1.06 0.65
CA VAL A 57 -6.41 0.75 0.93
C VAL A 57 -6.02 1.49 2.20
N PHE A 58 -5.38 0.79 3.12
CA PHE A 58 -4.69 1.40 4.25
C PHE A 58 -3.19 1.24 4.08
N THR A 59 -2.46 2.28 4.46
CA THR A 59 -1.00 2.32 4.49
C THR A 59 -0.57 2.86 5.84
N GLN A 60 0.40 2.23 6.50
CA GLN A 60 0.82 2.58 7.85
C GLN A 60 2.35 2.55 7.97
N LEU A 61 2.94 3.62 8.50
CA LEU A 61 4.34 3.64 8.95
C LEU A 61 4.37 3.42 10.45
N ILE A 62 4.93 2.30 10.88
CA ILE A 62 5.06 1.93 12.29
C ILE A 62 6.50 2.20 12.74
N GLY A 63 6.66 3.08 13.71
CA GLY A 63 7.96 3.49 14.23
C GLY A 63 8.62 2.46 15.15
N PRO A 64 9.84 2.77 15.63
CA PRO A 64 10.61 1.88 16.50
C PRO A 64 9.97 1.66 17.88
N ASP A 65 9.10 2.58 18.31
CA ASP A 65 8.28 2.49 19.51
C ASP A 65 7.00 1.64 19.33
N GLY A 66 6.80 1.08 18.13
CA GLY A 66 5.63 0.29 17.78
C GLY A 66 4.37 1.13 17.49
N GLN A 67 4.46 2.46 17.49
CA GLN A 67 3.32 3.33 17.20
C GLN A 67 3.21 3.61 15.70
N VAL A 68 1.98 3.75 15.21
CA VAL A 68 1.72 4.20 13.82
C VAL A 68 1.99 5.69 13.75
N TRP A 69 3.04 6.14 13.05
CA TRP A 69 3.42 7.56 12.95
C TRP A 69 2.95 8.24 11.66
N ALA A 70 2.61 7.48 10.63
CA ALA A 70 1.86 7.97 9.48
C ALA A 70 0.83 6.91 9.09
N GLN A 71 -0.34 7.36 8.66
CA GLN A 71 -1.37 6.50 8.13
C GLN A 71 -2.13 7.22 7.03
N TRP A 72 -2.50 6.48 6.00
CA TRP A 72 -3.40 6.97 4.97
C TRP A 72 -4.37 5.88 4.54
N ASP A 73 -5.65 6.21 4.54
CA ASP A 73 -6.77 5.33 4.21
C ASP A 73 -7.57 5.95 3.06
N ASN A 74 -7.49 5.37 1.87
CA ASN A 74 -8.22 5.87 0.69
C ASN A 74 -8.63 4.73 -0.26
N PRO A 75 -9.74 4.88 -1.01
CA PRO A 75 -9.99 4.02 -2.16
C PRO A 75 -8.86 4.16 -3.20
N PRO A 76 -8.56 3.13 -3.99
CA PRO A 76 -7.50 3.20 -5.00
C PRO A 76 -7.64 4.40 -5.94
N GLN A 77 -6.49 5.00 -6.28
CA GLN A 77 -6.40 6.24 -7.06
C GLN A 77 -7.29 7.38 -6.52
N SER A 78 -7.43 7.46 -5.19
CA SER A 78 -8.30 8.45 -4.53
C SER A 78 -9.76 8.38 -5.03
N GLY A 79 -10.25 7.17 -5.27
CA GLY A 79 -11.64 6.92 -5.70
C GLY A 79 -11.89 7.09 -7.20
N ARG A 80 -10.88 7.43 -8.01
CA ARG A 80 -11.02 7.55 -9.47
C ARG A 80 -11.17 6.19 -10.16
N TYR A 81 -10.63 5.14 -9.55
CA TYR A 81 -10.73 3.78 -10.05
C TYR A 81 -10.93 2.78 -8.90
N PRO A 82 -12.13 2.77 -8.29
CA PRO A 82 -12.42 1.96 -7.11
C PRO A 82 -12.39 0.46 -7.46
N THR A 83 -12.20 -0.42 -6.47
CA THR A 83 -11.95 -1.84 -6.77
C THR A 83 -13.12 -2.54 -7.47
N SER A 84 -14.38 -2.12 -7.26
CA SER A 84 -15.51 -2.70 -8.01
C SER A 84 -15.48 -2.40 -9.51
N ALA A 85 -14.73 -1.38 -9.93
CA ALA A 85 -14.52 -1.08 -11.34
C ALA A 85 -13.47 -2.01 -11.99
N TRP A 86 -12.61 -2.64 -11.20
CA TRP A 86 -11.52 -3.47 -11.75
C TRP A 86 -12.08 -4.71 -12.44
N GLU A 87 -11.61 -4.98 -13.64
CA GLU A 87 -11.88 -6.20 -14.41
C GLU A 87 -10.79 -7.25 -14.14
N ALA A 88 -10.98 -8.48 -14.60
CA ALA A 88 -9.95 -9.51 -14.47
C ALA A 88 -8.66 -9.12 -15.21
N ALA A 89 -7.51 -9.34 -14.57
CA ALA A 89 -6.17 -9.01 -15.07
C ALA A 89 -5.84 -7.52 -15.21
N ASP A 90 -6.69 -6.61 -14.73
CA ASP A 90 -6.38 -5.19 -14.63
C ASP A 90 -5.11 -4.96 -13.82
N ARG A 91 -4.35 -3.94 -14.24
CA ARG A 91 -3.14 -3.47 -13.54
C ARG A 91 -3.34 -2.02 -13.14
N VAL A 92 -3.21 -1.75 -11.85
CA VAL A 92 -3.51 -0.44 -11.27
C VAL A 92 -2.29 0.07 -10.53
N VAL A 93 -1.80 1.24 -10.95
CA VAL A 93 -0.79 1.99 -10.20
C VAL A 93 -1.50 2.96 -9.28
N ASP A 94 -1.12 2.96 -8.02
CA ASP A 94 -1.79 3.70 -6.96
C ASP A 94 -0.75 4.40 -6.08
N ARG A 95 -0.88 5.72 -5.92
CA ARG A 95 0.18 6.58 -5.36
C ARG A 95 -0.27 7.27 -4.08
N TYR A 96 0.62 7.29 -3.11
CA TYR A 96 0.39 7.77 -1.75
C TYR A 96 1.54 8.67 -1.31
N THR A 97 1.18 9.64 -0.47
CA THR A 97 2.12 10.54 0.21
C THR A 97 1.83 10.43 1.70
N LEU A 98 2.73 9.77 2.44
CA LEU A 98 2.59 9.53 3.87
C LEU A 98 3.36 10.61 4.62
N ALA A 99 2.64 11.50 5.29
CA ALA A 99 3.22 12.52 6.16
C ALA A 99 3.39 11.94 7.58
N LEU A 100 4.63 11.93 8.07
CA LEU A 100 4.96 11.62 9.45
C LEU A 100 4.33 12.65 10.38
N ARG A 101 3.72 12.18 11.47
CA ARG A 101 3.21 13.08 12.51
C ARG A 101 4.38 13.80 13.21
N PRO A 102 4.17 15.05 13.65
CA PRO A 102 5.19 15.79 14.39
C PRO A 102 5.72 15.02 15.60
N GLY A 103 7.04 15.01 15.77
CA GLY A 103 7.71 14.29 16.86
C GLY A 103 8.01 12.82 16.57
N ALA A 104 7.86 12.37 15.31
CA ALA A 104 8.29 11.05 14.88
C ALA A 104 9.77 10.83 15.24
N PRO A 105 10.11 9.82 16.08
CA PRO A 105 11.48 9.58 16.49
C PRO A 105 12.35 9.14 15.30
N PRO A 106 13.64 9.50 15.25
CA PRO A 106 14.55 8.92 14.28
C PRO A 106 14.66 7.41 14.49
N GLY A 107 14.74 6.65 13.40
CA GLY A 107 14.79 5.18 13.48
C GLY A 107 14.24 4.49 12.24
N GLU A 108 14.14 3.16 12.34
CA GLU A 108 13.55 2.32 11.31
C GLU A 108 12.02 2.28 11.47
N TYR A 109 11.32 2.52 10.37
CA TYR A 109 9.86 2.47 10.28
C TYR A 109 9.44 1.33 9.36
N ARG A 110 8.52 0.49 9.83
CA ARG A 110 7.93 -0.57 9.01
C ARG A 110 6.74 -0.03 8.25
N LEU A 111 6.74 -0.16 6.93
CA LEU A 111 5.62 0.19 6.06
C LEU A 111 4.72 -1.04 5.87
N LEU A 112 3.49 -0.95 6.36
CA LEU A 112 2.45 -1.95 6.20
C LEU A 112 1.37 -1.47 5.24
N VAL A 113 0.85 -2.39 4.42
CA VAL A 113 -0.19 -2.11 3.42
C VAL A 113 -1.26 -3.18 3.47
N GLY A 114 -2.53 -2.81 3.35
CA GLY A 114 -3.60 -3.77 3.13
C GLY A 114 -4.87 -3.10 2.61
N MET A 115 -5.95 -3.88 2.57
CA MET A 115 -7.26 -3.39 2.17
C MET A 115 -8.32 -3.85 3.17
N TYR A 116 -9.36 -3.04 3.35
CA TYR A 116 -10.53 -3.40 4.14
C TYR A 116 -11.81 -2.99 3.43
N ASP A 117 -12.89 -3.67 3.79
CA ASP A 117 -14.24 -3.28 3.41
C ASP A 117 -14.69 -2.09 4.27
N PRO A 118 -14.93 -0.90 3.68
CA PRO A 118 -15.31 0.29 4.43
C PRO A 118 -16.71 0.17 5.07
N ALA A 119 -17.59 -0.71 4.57
CA ALA A 119 -18.92 -0.91 5.13
C ALA A 119 -18.87 -1.73 6.44
N THR A 120 -17.89 -2.63 6.57
CA THR A 120 -17.79 -3.54 7.73
C THR A 120 -16.55 -3.31 8.60
N GLY A 121 -15.58 -2.53 8.13
CA GLY A 121 -14.27 -2.36 8.77
C GLY A 121 -13.38 -3.60 8.71
N ARG A 122 -13.80 -4.68 8.04
CA ARG A 122 -13.07 -5.95 8.01
C ARG A 122 -11.93 -5.89 7.01
N ARG A 123 -10.71 -6.14 7.49
CA ARG A 123 -9.53 -6.29 6.64
C ARG A 123 -9.61 -7.57 5.82
N LEU A 124 -9.19 -7.49 4.56
CA LEU A 124 -9.03 -8.65 3.69
C LEU A 124 -7.86 -9.51 4.17
N PRO A 125 -7.99 -10.86 4.20
CA PRO A 125 -6.86 -11.73 4.52
C PRO A 125 -5.63 -11.39 3.69
N ALA A 126 -4.50 -11.20 4.33
CA ALA A 126 -3.23 -10.92 3.64
C ALA A 126 -2.34 -12.15 3.66
N THR A 127 -1.79 -12.52 2.51
CA THR A 127 -0.75 -13.54 2.41
C THR A 127 0.44 -13.03 1.62
N LEU A 128 1.65 -13.39 2.05
CA LEU A 128 2.90 -13.10 1.38
C LEU A 128 3.54 -14.43 1.01
N ASN A 129 3.75 -14.68 -0.29
CA ASN A 129 4.24 -15.97 -0.79
C ASN A 129 3.40 -17.17 -0.28
N GLY A 130 2.09 -16.98 -0.12
CA GLY A 130 1.16 -17.97 0.40
C GLY A 130 1.09 -18.10 1.92
N ALA A 131 1.97 -17.42 2.67
CA ALA A 131 1.95 -17.42 4.12
C ALA A 131 1.04 -16.29 4.67
N PRO A 132 0.07 -16.58 5.56
CA PRO A 132 -0.74 -15.56 6.21
C PRO A 132 0.12 -14.53 6.94
N GLN A 133 -0.29 -13.27 6.88
CA GLN A 133 0.39 -12.16 7.55
C GLN A 133 -0.38 -11.69 8.78
N PRO A 134 0.33 -11.26 9.85
CA PRO A 134 -0.30 -10.65 11.00
C PRO A 134 -1.10 -9.40 10.62
N ASP A 135 -2.15 -9.12 11.38
CA ASP A 135 -3.05 -7.96 11.22
C ASP A 135 -3.68 -7.82 9.82
N ASN A 136 -3.62 -8.87 9.00
CA ASN A 136 -4.04 -8.84 7.61
C ASN A 136 -3.37 -7.70 6.82
N ALA A 137 -2.08 -7.48 7.07
CA ALA A 137 -1.28 -6.44 6.43
C ALA A 137 0.01 -7.01 5.82
N LEU A 138 0.35 -6.56 4.61
CA LEU A 138 1.57 -6.90 3.90
C LEU A 138 2.71 -5.98 4.36
N PRO A 139 3.83 -6.51 4.89
CA PRO A 139 5.03 -5.72 5.17
C PRO A 139 5.78 -5.47 3.86
N VAL A 140 5.71 -4.25 3.32
CA VAL A 140 6.27 -3.96 1.99
C VAL A 140 7.71 -3.45 2.06
N ALA A 141 8.04 -2.59 3.03
CA ALA A 141 9.38 -2.00 3.16
C ALA A 141 9.70 -1.58 4.59
N THR A 142 10.98 -1.34 4.85
CA THR A 142 11.44 -0.52 5.98
C THR A 142 11.98 0.81 5.45
N VAL A 143 11.72 1.89 6.18
CA VAL A 143 12.11 3.25 5.84
C VAL A 143 12.92 3.83 6.99
N GLN A 144 14.09 4.37 6.69
CA GLN A 144 14.90 5.07 7.68
C GLN A 144 14.44 6.53 7.78
N VAL A 145 14.07 6.95 8.99
CA VAL A 145 13.87 8.36 9.34
C VAL A 145 15.13 8.83 10.05
N ASN A 146 15.72 9.89 9.53
CA ASN A 146 16.92 10.51 10.08
C ASN A 146 16.54 11.72 10.96
N PRO A 147 17.43 12.12 11.88
CA PRO A 147 17.23 13.33 12.70
C PRO A 147 17.13 14.62 11.88
#